data_AF-A0A3D5E1N4-F1
#
_entry.id   AF-A0A3D5E1N4-F1
#
_cell.length_a   1.000
_cell.length_b   1.000
_cell.length_c   1.000
_cell.angle_alpha   90.00
_cell.angle_beta   90.00
_cell.angle_gamma   90.00
#
_symmetry.space_group_name_H-M   'P 1'
#
loop_
_entity.id
_entity.type
_entity.pdbx_description
1 polymer ?
#
loop_
_entity_poly.entity_id
_entity_poly.type
_entity_poly.pdbx_seq_one_letter_code
_entity_poly.pdbx_strand_id
1 'polypeptide(L)'
;MRSGQRRGTWERRAWHGAHYLSYTGTHGGTLTGDAGYAAAISDGYYQVIAYNGVDTPPADTVIAHALQTSTRYRLAQIVPNTGAFGNVPYYVWVRR
;
A
#
# COMPACT_ATOMS: atom_id res chain seq x y z
N MET A 1 -29.52 6.31 -30.75
CA MET A 1 -29.59 5.46 -29.54
C MET A 1 -28.18 5.05 -29.13
N ARG A 2 -27.89 5.09 -27.82
CA ARG A 2 -26.57 5.01 -27.17
C ARG A 2 -26.04 3.57 -27.10
N SER A 3 -24.72 3.41 -27.19
CA SER A 3 -23.90 2.74 -26.16
C SER A 3 -22.41 2.84 -26.49
N GLY A 4 -21.73 3.81 -25.88
CA GLY A 4 -20.28 3.89 -25.86
C GLY A 4 -19.72 3.00 -24.76
N GLN A 5 -18.93 1.99 -25.13
CA GLN A 5 -18.17 1.17 -24.19
C GLN A 5 -16.72 1.64 -24.23
N ARG A 6 -16.41 2.67 -23.42
CA ARG A 6 -15.02 3.01 -23.10
C ARG A 6 -14.46 1.90 -22.22
N ARG A 7 -13.72 0.98 -22.83
CA ARG A 7 -12.83 0.05 -22.11
C ARG A 7 -11.72 0.87 -21.47
N GLY A 8 -12.00 1.42 -20.29
CA GLY A 8 -10.94 1.89 -19.39
C GLY A 8 -10.17 0.67 -18.95
N THR A 9 -8.97 0.49 -19.48
CA THR A 9 -7.98 -0.46 -18.98
C THR A 9 -7.63 0.00 -17.57
N TRP A 10 -8.35 -0.53 -16.58
CA TRP A 10 -8.04 -0.33 -15.17
C TRP A 10 -6.75 -1.07 -14.90
N GLU A 11 -5.62 -0.38 -15.05
CA GLU A 11 -4.34 -0.78 -14.51
C GLU A 11 -4.48 -0.77 -12.97
N ARG A 12 -5.14 -1.82 -12.44
CA ARG A 12 -5.32 -2.04 -11.01
C ARG A 12 -3.94 -2.37 -10.45
N ARG A 13 -3.22 -1.34 -10.02
CA ARG A 13 -1.99 -1.48 -9.22
C ARG A 13 -2.37 -2.05 -7.85
N ALA A 14 -2.63 -3.35 -7.79
CA ALA A 14 -2.75 -4.09 -6.56
C ALA A 14 -1.33 -4.54 -6.17
N TRP A 15 -0.78 -3.90 -5.14
CA TRP A 15 0.55 -4.21 -4.61
C TRP A 15 0.48 -5.49 -3.77
N HIS A 16 1.37 -6.45 -4.07
CA HIS A 16 1.52 -7.71 -3.35
C HIS A 16 3.02 -7.89 -3.04
N GLY A 17 3.45 -7.59 -1.82
CA GLY A 17 4.78 -7.93 -1.32
C GLY A 17 5.86 -6.88 -1.57
N ALA A 18 6.68 -6.64 -0.54
CA ALA A 18 7.65 -5.56 -0.46
C ALA A 18 8.95 -5.75 -1.25
N HIS A 19 8.91 -6.54 -2.32
CA HIS A 19 10.08 -6.88 -3.11
C HIS A 19 10.16 -5.91 -4.30
N TYR A 20 10.92 -4.83 -4.14
CA TYR A 20 11.18 -3.78 -5.13
C TYR A 20 10.06 -2.74 -5.33
N LEU A 21 9.84 -1.89 -4.31
CA LEU A 21 9.34 -0.54 -4.57
C LEU A 21 10.50 0.35 -5.02
N SER A 22 10.43 0.82 -6.26
CA SER A 22 11.17 1.99 -6.75
C SER A 22 10.18 3.14 -6.84
N TYR A 23 10.27 4.10 -5.92
CA TYR A 23 9.39 5.25 -5.86
C TYR A 23 10.15 6.51 -6.29
N THR A 24 9.77 7.10 -7.42
CA THR A 24 10.20 8.46 -7.77
C THR A 24 9.16 9.43 -7.23
N GLY A 25 9.46 10.04 -6.09
CA GLY A 25 8.58 11.01 -5.46
C GLY A 25 8.52 12.35 -6.20
N THR A 26 7.65 13.23 -5.75
CA THR A 26 7.52 14.62 -6.26
C THR A 26 8.80 15.44 -6.10
N HIS A 27 9.74 14.99 -5.26
CA HIS A 27 11.01 15.64 -4.96
C HIS A 27 12.21 15.15 -5.82
N GLY A 28 11.96 14.40 -6.89
CA GLY A 28 12.97 14.16 -7.96
C GLY A 28 14.05 13.13 -7.68
N GLY A 29 13.97 12.38 -6.57
CA GLY A 29 14.86 11.25 -6.26
C GLY A 29 14.14 9.91 -6.29
N THR A 30 14.81 8.86 -6.79
CA THR A 30 14.33 7.48 -6.66
C THR A 30 14.66 6.97 -5.26
N LEU A 31 13.63 6.69 -4.49
CA LEU A 31 13.72 6.08 -3.16
C LEU A 31 13.32 4.60 -3.25
N THR A 32 14.07 3.74 -2.58
CA THR A 32 13.85 2.29 -2.55
C THR A 32 13.72 1.78 -1.12
N GLY A 33 13.09 0.63 -0.95
CA GLY A 33 12.92 0.01 0.37
C GLY A 33 12.12 0.89 1.33
N ASP A 34 12.50 0.88 2.61
CA ASP A 34 11.81 1.57 3.71
C ASP A 34 11.59 3.06 3.46
N ALA A 35 12.61 3.76 2.95
CA ALA A 35 12.51 5.18 2.61
C ALA A 35 11.48 5.44 1.49
N GLY A 36 11.40 4.53 0.52
CA GLY A 36 10.40 4.58 -0.54
C GLY A 36 8.98 4.38 -0.01
N TYR A 37 8.78 3.44 0.92
CA TYR A 37 7.47 3.22 1.53
C TYR A 37 7.00 4.43 2.34
N ALA A 38 7.86 4.96 3.21
CA ALA A 38 7.54 6.12 4.03
C ALA A 38 7.20 7.35 3.16
N ALA A 39 7.99 7.62 2.11
CA ALA A 39 7.74 8.73 1.20
C ALA A 39 6.43 8.55 0.42
N ALA A 40 6.17 7.38 -0.16
CA ALA A 40 4.94 7.11 -0.90
C ALA A 40 3.68 7.23 -0.02
N ILE A 41 3.76 6.85 1.26
CA ILE A 41 2.67 7.02 2.23
C ILE A 41 2.49 8.50 2.58
N SER A 42 3.57 9.23 2.85
CA SER A 42 3.52 10.68 3.09
C SER A 42 2.86 11.43 1.93
N ASP A 43 3.16 11.01 0.70
CA ASP A 43 2.65 11.63 -0.53
C ASP A 43 1.21 11.20 -0.88
N GLY A 44 0.62 10.24 -0.16
CA GLY A 44 -0.72 9.73 -0.50
C GLY A 44 -0.75 9.00 -1.85
N TYR A 45 0.36 8.35 -2.20
CA TYR A 45 0.58 7.76 -3.52
C TYR A 45 -0.34 6.58 -3.82
N TYR A 46 -0.54 5.69 -2.85
CA TYR A 46 -1.36 4.50 -3.00
C TYR A 46 -2.83 4.79 -2.66
N GLN A 47 -3.75 4.17 -3.40
CA GLN A 47 -5.16 4.24 -3.04
C GLN A 47 -5.49 3.26 -1.89
N VAL A 48 -4.84 2.10 -1.88
CA VAL A 48 -5.03 1.02 -0.90
C VAL A 48 -3.66 0.45 -0.53
N ILE A 49 -3.44 0.23 0.76
CA ILE A 49 -2.23 -0.39 1.32
C ILE A 49 -2.68 -1.53 2.22
N ALA A 50 -2.07 -2.71 2.09
CA ALA A 50 -2.32 -3.87 2.94
C ALA A 50 -0.99 -4.45 3.43
N TYR A 51 -0.89 -4.74 4.73
CA TYR A 51 0.28 -5.40 5.34
C TYR A 51 -0.18 -6.32 6.48
N ASN A 52 0.66 -7.27 6.91
CA ASN A 52 0.31 -8.24 7.95
C ASN A 52 1.33 -8.35 9.10
N GLY A 53 2.47 -7.66 9.00
CA GLY A 53 3.52 -7.62 10.02
C GLY A 53 4.46 -8.82 10.01
N VAL A 54 4.22 -9.82 9.15
CA VAL A 54 4.92 -11.12 9.19
C VAL A 54 5.63 -11.44 7.87
N ASP A 55 5.03 -11.10 6.73
CA ASP A 55 5.60 -11.39 5.41
C ASP A 55 6.93 -10.64 5.20
N THR A 56 6.96 -9.36 5.60
CA THR A 56 8.14 -8.48 5.49
C THR A 56 8.31 -7.60 6.73
N PRO A 57 8.68 -8.16 7.90
CA PRO A 57 8.53 -7.47 9.19
C PRO A 57 9.21 -6.09 9.29
N PRO A 58 10.44 -5.88 8.77
CA PRO A 58 11.06 -4.55 8.79
C PRO A 58 10.27 -3.51 7.98
N ALA A 59 9.86 -3.84 6.76
CA ALA A 59 9.11 -2.95 5.88
C ALA A 59 7.70 -2.68 6.45
N ASP A 60 7.04 -3.72 6.97
CA ASP A 60 5.71 -3.61 7.55
C ASP A 60 5.69 -2.70 8.78
N THR A 61 6.77 -2.70 9.58
CA THR A 61 6.93 -1.78 10.71
C THR A 61 6.99 -0.32 10.23
N VAL A 62 7.74 -0.05 9.16
CA VAL A 62 7.84 1.30 8.57
C VAL A 62 6.50 1.73 7.98
N ILE A 63 5.82 0.83 7.26
CA ILE A 63 4.49 1.07 6.69
C ILE A 63 3.47 1.38 7.81
N ALA A 64 3.45 0.57 8.87
CA ALA A 64 2.54 0.75 10.00
C ALA A 64 2.74 2.12 10.67
N HIS A 65 3.99 2.48 10.96
CA HIS A 65 4.32 3.77 11.59
C HIS A 65 3.93 4.96 10.69
N ALA A 66 4.23 4.89 9.39
CA ALA A 66 3.87 5.94 8.44
C ALA A 66 2.35 6.11 8.29
N LEU A 67 1.59 5.02 8.32
CA LEU A 67 0.12 5.05 8.22
C LEU A 67 -0.55 5.60 9.48
N GLN A 68 -0.06 5.21 10.67
CA GLN A 68 -0.61 5.67 11.95
C GLN A 68 -0.46 7.19 12.15
N THR A 69 0.58 7.78 11.57
CA THR A 69 0.87 9.21 11.65
C THR A 69 0.31 10.01 10.46
N SER A 70 -0.22 9.34 9.43
CA SER A 70 -0.70 9.99 8.22
C SER A 70 -2.13 10.52 8.36
N THR A 71 -2.34 11.79 8.00
CA THR A 71 -3.68 12.36 7.84
C THR A 71 -4.34 12.00 6.50
N ARG A 72 -3.59 11.40 5.57
CA ARG A 72 -4.06 11.06 4.22
C ARG A 72 -4.72 9.70 4.13
N TYR A 73 -4.53 8.83 5.12
CA TYR A 73 -5.09 7.49 5.13
C TYR A 73 -6.00 7.27 6.33
N ARG A 74 -6.77 6.19 6.26
CA ARG A 74 -7.52 5.63 7.39
C ARG A 74 -7.52 4.12 7.30
N LEU A 75 -7.51 3.46 8.46
CA LEU A 75 -7.78 2.04 8.52
C LEU A 75 -9.20 1.78 8.04
N ALA A 76 -9.35 0.98 6.99
CA ALA A 76 -10.64 0.64 6.43
C ALA A 76 -11.17 -0.68 6.99
N GLN A 77 -10.29 -1.68 7.11
CA GLN A 77 -10.67 -3.02 7.52
C GLN A 77 -9.48 -3.80 8.08
N ILE A 78 -9.76 -4.75 8.97
CA ILE A 78 -8.85 -5.83 9.35
C ILE A 78 -9.43 -7.11 8.77
N VAL A 79 -8.67 -7.80 7.93
CA VAL A 79 -9.11 -9.01 7.21
C VAL A 79 -8.40 -10.22 7.84
N PRO A 80 -9.13 -11.12 8.52
CA PRO A 80 -8.55 -12.38 8.97
C PRO A 80 -8.01 -13.15 7.76
N ASN A 81 -6.78 -13.66 7.87
CA ASN A 81 -6.19 -14.50 6.84
C ASN A 81 -5.51 -15.71 7.50
N THR A 82 -5.73 -16.87 6.89
CA THR A 82 -5.07 -18.12 7.26
C THR A 82 -4.18 -18.50 6.10
N GLY A 83 -2.87 -18.49 6.31
CA GLY A 83 -1.89 -18.74 5.25
C GLY A 83 -0.63 -19.42 5.76
N ALA A 84 0.45 -19.31 5.00
CA ALA A 84 1.74 -19.95 5.29
C ALA A 84 2.32 -19.57 6.67
N PHE A 85 1.95 -18.39 7.19
CA PHE A 85 2.38 -17.89 8.49
C PHE A 85 1.36 -18.12 9.62
N GLY A 86 0.36 -18.99 9.39
CA GLY A 86 -0.73 -19.24 10.33
C GLY A 86 -1.86 -18.21 10.21
N ASN A 87 -2.59 -18.01 11.30
CA ASN A 87 -3.68 -17.03 11.37
C ASN A 87 -3.13 -15.63 11.62
N VAL A 88 -2.81 -14.91 10.55
CA VAL A 88 -2.28 -13.55 10.59
C VAL A 88 -3.23 -12.62 9.83
N PRO A 89 -3.80 -11.58 10.47
CA PRO A 89 -4.69 -10.66 9.77
C PRO A 89 -3.92 -9.70 8.86
N TYR A 90 -4.57 -9.25 7.78
CA TYR A 90 -4.13 -8.10 7.00
C TYR A 90 -4.81 -6.82 7.49
N TYR A 91 -4.02 -5.77 7.67
CA TYR A 91 -4.48 -4.41 7.95
C TYR A 91 -4.64 -3.64 6.64
N VAL A 92 -5.87 -3.29 6.28
CA VAL A 92 -6.17 -2.61 5.02
C VAL A 92 -6.44 -1.13 5.28
N TRP A 93 -5.60 -0.28 4.71
CA TRP A 93 -5.69 1.16 4.78
C TRP A 93 -6.07 1.74 3.42
N VAL A 94 -6.91 2.77 3.43
CA VAL A 94 -7.33 3.47 2.21
C VAL A 94 -7.01 4.94 2.32
N ARG A 95 -6.63 5.54 1.19
CA ARG A 95 -6.50 7.00 1.11
C ARG A 95 -7.87 7.63 1.34
N ARG A 96 -7.89 8.71 2.12
CA ARG A 96 -9.08 9.53 2.39
C ARG A 96 -9.53 10.30 1.16
#